data_AF-A0A8S8Y1E9-F1
#
_entry.id   AF-A0A8S8Y1E9-F1
#
_cell.length_a   1.000
_cell.length_b   1.000
_cell.length_c   1.000
_cell.angle_alpha   90.00
_cell.angle_beta   90.00
_cell.angle_gamma   90.00
#
_symmetry.space_group_name_H-M   'P 1'
#
loop_
_entity.id
_entity.type
_entity.pdbx_description
1 polymer ?
#
loop_
_entity_poly.entity_id
_entity_poly.type
_entity_poly.pdbx_seq_one_letter_code
_entity_poly.pdbx_strand_id
1 'polypeptide(L)'
;MAKRHHRFGLQEMWCIIFSMEGDKALKIGVGINKTAQSVSGICTTGWDVIDRDMEDRHVFNLVDACVSSLFESHPLSVSVNMQDNLQFAWCTLSRMLSRGIRINYKSDFATVSGLTMQGEIAVIQRGQVTEVCDLDTIDWKNP
;
A
#
# COMPACT_ATOMS: atom_id res chain seq x y z
N MET A 1 -13.50 41.16 -33.92
CA MET A 1 -13.76 40.94 -32.48
C MET A 1 -13.72 39.43 -32.23
N ALA A 2 -12.54 38.89 -31.93
CA ALA A 2 -12.30 37.46 -31.88
C ALA A 2 -12.53 36.92 -30.45
N LYS A 3 -13.31 35.84 -30.36
CA LYS A 3 -13.63 35.11 -29.13
C LYS A 3 -12.35 34.63 -28.45
N ARG A 4 -12.15 34.97 -27.17
CA ARG A 4 -11.15 34.33 -26.30
C ARG A 4 -11.59 32.88 -26.08
N HIS A 5 -10.96 31.95 -26.80
CA HIS A 5 -10.95 30.56 -26.42
C HIS A 5 -10.00 30.41 -25.23
N HIS A 6 -10.53 30.37 -24.01
CA HIS A 6 -9.84 29.73 -22.90
C HIS A 6 -9.78 28.22 -23.20
N ARG A 7 -8.71 27.79 -23.88
CA ARG A 7 -8.32 26.38 -23.84
C ARG A 7 -7.72 26.17 -22.45
N PHE A 8 -8.45 25.55 -21.54
CA PHE A 8 -7.82 24.81 -20.46
C PHE A 8 -7.05 23.68 -21.14
N GLY A 9 -5.77 23.94 -21.46
CA GLY A 9 -4.85 22.87 -21.81
C GLY A 9 -4.69 22.03 -20.56
N LEU A 10 -5.19 20.79 -20.59
CA LEU A 10 -4.87 19.80 -19.57
C LEU A 10 -3.34 19.65 -19.57
N GLN A 11 -2.69 20.30 -18.61
CA GLN A 11 -1.28 20.08 -18.36
C GLN A 11 -1.21 18.75 -17.60
N GLU A 12 -0.53 17.76 -18.18
CA GLU A 12 -0.43 16.42 -17.61
C GLU A 12 0.20 16.51 -16.22
N MET A 13 -0.48 15.95 -15.22
CA MET A 13 -0.10 16.03 -13.81
C MET A 13 0.57 14.74 -13.31
N TRP A 14 0.36 13.66 -14.06
CA TRP A 14 0.66 12.29 -13.68
C TRP A 14 0.84 11.42 -14.92
N CYS A 15 1.52 10.29 -14.74
CA CYS A 15 1.75 9.29 -15.76
C CYS A 15 1.71 7.90 -15.12
N ILE A 16 1.13 6.93 -15.82
CA ILE A 16 1.16 5.52 -15.44
C ILE A 16 1.86 4.75 -16.54
N ILE A 17 2.86 3.96 -16.17
CA ILE A 17 3.52 3.00 -17.04
C ILE A 17 3.28 1.61 -16.48
N PHE A 18 3.09 0.64 -17.38
CA PHE A 18 2.98 -0.76 -17.00
C PHE A 18 3.92 -1.60 -17.85
N SER A 19 4.52 -2.62 -17.23
CA SER A 19 5.35 -3.59 -17.91
C SER A 19 5.11 -4.98 -17.35
N MET A 20 5.21 -5.99 -18.21
CA MET A 20 5.14 -7.38 -17.80
C MET A 20 6.56 -7.94 -17.69
N GLU A 21 6.87 -8.55 -16.55
CA GLU A 21 8.08 -9.37 -16.40
C GLU A 21 7.72 -10.83 -16.64
N GLY A 22 7.89 -11.25 -17.90
CA GLY A 22 7.40 -12.55 -18.36
C GLY A 22 5.88 -12.64 -18.29
N ASP A 23 5.38 -13.80 -17.86
CA ASP A 23 3.95 -14.12 -17.70
C ASP A 23 3.47 -14.07 -16.24
N LYS A 24 4.34 -13.68 -15.28
CA LYS A 24 4.08 -13.85 -13.84
C LYS A 24 3.90 -12.57 -13.05
N ALA A 25 4.45 -11.45 -13.51
CA ALA A 25 4.45 -10.22 -12.74
C ALA A 25 4.11 -9.01 -13.62
N LEU A 26 3.11 -8.26 -13.18
CA LEU A 26 2.80 -6.93 -13.68
C LEU A 26 3.52 -5.90 -12.81
N LYS A 27 4.37 -5.09 -13.43
CA LYS A 27 5.01 -3.92 -12.79
C LYS A 27 4.27 -2.68 -13.22
N ILE A 28 3.95 -1.82 -12.27
CA ILE A 28 3.25 -0.55 -12.51
C ILE A 28 4.09 0.55 -11.91
N GLY A 29 4.50 1.50 -12.75
CA GLY A 29 5.12 2.74 -12.33
C GLY A 29 4.10 3.87 -12.38
N VAL A 30 3.91 4.56 -11.26
CA VAL A 30 3.08 5.76 -11.20
C VAL A 30 4.00 6.95 -10.93
N GLY A 31 4.02 7.90 -11.85
CA GLY A 31 4.73 9.17 -11.70
C GLY A 31 3.73 10.29 -11.50
N ILE A 32 3.92 11.13 -10.48
CA ILE A 32 3.09 12.31 -10.24
C ILE A 32 4.02 13.49 -9.99
N ASN A 33 3.75 14.59 -10.69
CA ASN A 33 4.54 15.80 -10.53
C ASN A 33 4.13 16.50 -9.23
N LYS A 34 5.11 16.86 -8.40
CA LYS A 34 4.87 17.72 -7.23
C LYS A 34 4.57 19.15 -7.63
N THR A 35 5.42 19.69 -8.50
CA THR A 35 5.34 21.06 -8.99
C THR A 35 5.18 21.06 -10.51
N ALA A 36 4.74 22.18 -11.08
CA ALA A 36 4.74 22.38 -12.52
C ALA A 36 6.17 22.26 -13.09
N GLN A 37 6.30 21.59 -14.23
CA GLN A 37 7.58 21.42 -14.92
C GLN A 37 7.41 21.67 -16.43
N SER A 38 8.52 21.92 -17.12
CA SER A 38 8.54 21.96 -18.58
C SER A 38 9.43 20.84 -19.08
N VAL A 39 8.82 19.80 -19.65
CA VAL A 39 9.52 18.62 -20.17
C VAL A 39 9.34 18.59 -21.67
N SER A 40 10.44 18.63 -22.42
CA SER A 40 10.42 18.58 -23.90
C SER A 40 9.48 19.60 -24.56
N GLY A 41 9.31 20.79 -23.96
CA GLY A 41 8.43 21.86 -24.44
C GLY A 41 6.96 21.72 -24.04
N ILE A 42 6.60 20.69 -23.27
CA ILE A 42 5.27 20.50 -22.69
C ILE A 42 5.30 21.02 -21.24
N CYS A 43 4.46 22.01 -20.95
CA CYS A 43 4.22 22.45 -19.57
C CYS A 43 3.31 21.43 -18.87
N THR A 44 3.78 20.88 -17.78
CA THR A 44 3.05 20.02 -16.85
C THR A 44 2.64 20.80 -15.61
N THR A 45 1.61 20.32 -14.92
CA THR A 45 1.22 20.84 -13.59
C THR A 45 1.62 19.86 -12.50
N GLY A 46 1.63 20.30 -11.25
CA GLY A 46 1.90 19.48 -10.07
C GLY A 46 0.73 19.42 -9.10
N TRP A 47 0.81 18.55 -8.09
CA TRP A 47 -0.20 18.45 -7.02
C TRP A 47 -0.16 19.59 -6.01
N ASP A 48 0.91 20.36 -6.00
CA ASP A 48 1.02 21.61 -5.26
C ASP A 48 -0.03 22.65 -5.68
N VAL A 49 -0.68 22.51 -6.85
CA VAL A 49 -1.79 23.39 -7.25
C VAL A 49 -3.10 23.04 -6.54
N ILE A 50 -3.22 21.81 -6.01
CA ILE A 50 -4.39 21.34 -5.26
C ILE A 50 -4.20 21.66 -3.79
N ASP A 51 -3.06 21.23 -3.22
CA ASP A 51 -2.71 21.47 -1.83
C ASP A 51 -1.17 21.57 -1.71
N ARG A 52 -0.68 22.75 -1.36
CA ARG A 52 0.76 23.02 -1.20
C ARG A 52 1.32 22.49 0.12
N ASP A 53 0.46 22.32 1.11
CA ASP A 53 0.85 21.92 2.46
C ASP A 53 0.82 20.40 2.62
N MET A 54 0.29 19.69 1.62
CA MET A 54 0.29 18.24 1.57
C MET A 54 1.72 17.68 1.49
N GLU A 55 2.05 16.75 2.38
CA GLU A 55 3.37 16.10 2.38
C GLU A 55 3.50 15.05 1.28
N ASP A 56 4.71 14.91 0.72
CA ASP A 56 5.03 13.93 -0.34
C ASP A 56 4.61 12.51 0.04
N ARG A 57 4.81 12.13 1.31
CA ARG A 57 4.43 10.81 1.83
C ARG A 57 2.91 10.61 1.83
N HIS A 58 2.14 11.68 2.08
CA HIS A 58 0.68 11.59 2.05
C HIS A 58 0.20 11.33 0.62
N VAL A 59 0.76 12.02 -0.37
CA VAL A 59 0.45 11.79 -1.79
C VAL A 59 0.81 10.36 -2.19
N PHE A 60 1.99 9.88 -1.79
CA PHE A 60 2.41 8.51 -2.07
C PHE A 60 1.43 7.48 -1.49
N ASN A 61 1.07 7.62 -0.21
CA ASN A 61 0.12 6.72 0.44
C ASN A 61 -1.27 6.76 -0.22
N LEU A 62 -1.72 7.93 -0.66
CA LEU A 62 -2.98 8.07 -1.38
C LEU A 62 -2.97 7.28 -2.69
N VAL A 63 -1.89 7.43 -3.47
CA VAL A 63 -1.70 6.71 -4.74
C VAL A 63 -1.64 5.20 -4.49
N ASP A 64 -0.87 4.76 -3.50
CA ASP A 64 -0.73 3.36 -3.14
C ASP A 64 -2.07 2.74 -2.75
N ALA A 65 -2.86 3.43 -1.92
CA ALA A 65 -4.20 2.99 -1.53
C ALA A 65 -5.15 2.93 -2.73
N CYS A 66 -5.14 3.93 -3.61
CA CYS A 66 -5.96 3.94 -4.82
C CYS A 66 -5.59 2.79 -5.77
N VAL A 67 -4.29 2.58 -6.01
CA VAL A 67 -3.81 1.48 -6.87
C VAL A 67 -4.19 0.13 -6.26
N SER A 68 -3.96 -0.08 -4.96
CA SER A 68 -4.33 -1.31 -4.26
C SER A 68 -5.82 -1.60 -4.35
N SER A 69 -6.67 -0.59 -4.12
CA SER A 69 -8.13 -0.71 -4.23
C SER A 69 -8.59 -1.11 -5.64
N LEU A 70 -7.93 -0.60 -6.68
CA LEU A 70 -8.24 -0.95 -8.07
C LEU A 70 -7.89 -2.42 -8.37
N PHE A 71 -6.84 -2.96 -7.76
CA PHE A 71 -6.47 -4.37 -7.90
C PHE A 71 -7.36 -5.30 -7.07
N GLU A 72 -7.76 -4.90 -5.87
CA GLU A 72 -8.68 -5.66 -5.03
C GLU A 72 -10.08 -5.79 -5.67
N SER A 73 -10.54 -4.76 -6.36
CA SER A 73 -11.86 -4.71 -6.99
C SER A 73 -11.89 -5.16 -8.46
N HIS A 74 -10.75 -5.58 -9.02
CA HIS A 74 -10.66 -5.85 -10.45
C HIS A 74 -11.47 -7.11 -10.86
N PRO A 75 -12.36 -7.06 -11.87
CA PRO A 75 -13.20 -8.19 -12.30
C PRO A 75 -12.44 -9.41 -12.83
N LEU A 76 -11.18 -9.20 -13.25
CA LEU A 76 -10.24 -10.25 -13.67
C LEU A 76 -9.28 -10.68 -12.56
N SER A 77 -9.42 -10.14 -11.34
CA SER A 77 -8.82 -10.80 -10.20
C SER A 77 -9.46 -12.19 -10.16
N VAL A 78 -8.64 -13.22 -10.39
CA VAL A 78 -9.02 -14.58 -10.02
C VAL A 78 -9.50 -14.43 -8.59
N SER A 79 -10.69 -14.96 -8.24
CA SER A 79 -11.09 -15.00 -6.84
C SER A 79 -10.02 -15.82 -6.12
N VAL A 80 -8.98 -15.15 -5.61
CA VAL A 80 -7.96 -15.80 -4.82
C VAL A 80 -8.72 -16.17 -3.58
N ASN A 81 -8.85 -17.47 -3.33
CA ASN A 81 -9.53 -17.94 -2.15
C ASN A 81 -8.93 -17.18 -0.96
N MET A 82 -9.78 -16.62 -0.10
CA MET A 82 -9.33 -15.87 1.08
C MET A 82 -8.30 -16.68 1.88
N GLN A 83 -8.44 -18.00 1.91
CA GLN A 83 -7.47 -18.92 2.52
C GLN A 83 -6.11 -18.91 1.83
N ASP A 84 -6.06 -18.84 0.49
CA ASP A 84 -4.80 -18.77 -0.26
C ASP A 84 -4.09 -17.43 -0.03
N ASN A 85 -4.85 -16.34 0.05
CA ASN A 85 -4.33 -15.01 0.38
C ASN A 85 -3.76 -14.97 1.80
N LEU A 86 -4.51 -15.48 2.78
CA LEU A 86 -4.06 -15.57 4.18
C LEU A 86 -2.82 -16.45 4.30
N GLN A 87 -2.80 -17.58 3.59
CA GLN A 87 -1.64 -18.47 3.55
C GLN A 87 -0.42 -17.78 2.94
N PHE A 88 -0.58 -17.02 1.86
CA PHE A 88 0.51 -16.29 1.23
C PHE A 88 1.03 -15.15 2.13
N ALA A 89 0.12 -14.39 2.73
CA ALA A 89 0.44 -13.34 3.70
C ALA A 89 1.22 -13.92 4.89
N TRP A 90 0.73 -15.02 5.47
CA TRP A 90 1.41 -15.69 6.58
C TRP A 90 2.76 -16.27 6.15
N CYS A 91 2.88 -16.91 4.98
CA CYS A 91 4.16 -17.40 4.43
C CYS A 91 5.21 -16.30 4.25
N THR A 92 4.79 -15.05 4.05
CA THR A 92 5.68 -13.90 3.95
C THR A 92 6.04 -13.36 5.32
N LEU A 93 5.03 -13.12 6.18
CA LEU A 93 5.21 -12.60 7.54
C LEU A 93 6.00 -13.57 8.43
N SER A 94 5.73 -14.87 8.36
CA SER A 94 6.45 -15.92 9.10
C SER A 94 7.94 -15.91 8.86
N ARG A 95 8.43 -15.47 7.69
CA ARG A 95 9.90 -15.34 7.47
C ARG A 95 10.53 -14.31 8.40
N MET A 96 9.78 -13.27 8.76
CA MET A 96 10.17 -12.27 9.74
C MET A 96 9.84 -12.73 11.16
N LEU A 97 8.62 -13.21 11.39
CA LEU A 97 8.04 -13.45 12.71
C LEU A 97 8.38 -14.82 13.32
N SER A 98 8.49 -15.87 12.50
CA SER A 98 8.74 -17.25 12.96
C SER A 98 10.21 -17.53 13.31
N ARG A 99 11.05 -16.50 13.43
CA ARG A 99 12.39 -16.61 14.03
C ARG A 99 12.36 -16.69 15.57
N GLY A 100 11.17 -16.88 16.17
CA GLY A 100 10.98 -16.88 17.61
C GLY A 100 10.91 -15.48 18.20
N ILE A 101 10.41 -14.50 17.44
CA ILE A 101 10.24 -13.12 17.92
C ILE A 101 9.26 -13.14 19.09
N ARG A 102 9.79 -12.85 20.29
CA ARG A 102 8.98 -12.55 21.46
C ARG A 102 8.59 -11.08 21.40
N ILE A 103 7.31 -10.84 21.22
CA ILE A 103 6.72 -9.52 21.33
C ILE A 103 6.31 -9.26 22.77
N ASN A 104 6.18 -7.99 23.12
CA ASN A 104 5.56 -7.59 24.38
C ASN A 104 4.14 -7.09 24.07
N TYR A 105 3.14 -7.80 24.58
CA TYR A 105 1.73 -7.52 24.35
C TYR A 105 1.02 -7.40 25.70
N LYS A 106 0.39 -6.24 25.95
CA LYS A 106 -0.28 -5.92 27.23
C LYS A 106 0.62 -6.20 28.45
N SER A 107 1.87 -5.73 28.37
CA SER A 107 2.88 -5.81 29.43
C SER A 107 3.33 -7.24 29.79
N ASP A 108 3.13 -8.21 28.91
CA ASP A 108 3.66 -9.57 29.06
C ASP A 108 4.13 -10.15 27.72
N PHE A 109 5.01 -11.15 27.77
CA PHE A 109 5.58 -11.75 26.57
C PHE A 109 4.55 -12.61 25.85
N ALA A 110 4.50 -12.45 24.53
CA ALA A 110 3.71 -13.30 23.65
C ALA A 110 4.54 -13.72 22.43
N THR A 111 4.12 -14.81 21.80
CA THR A 111 4.70 -15.30 20.55
C THR A 111 3.67 -15.18 19.45
N VAL A 112 4.04 -14.63 18.30
CA VAL A 112 3.15 -14.60 17.14
C VAL A 112 3.00 -16.01 16.57
N SER A 113 1.77 -16.49 16.43
CA SER A 113 1.47 -17.87 16.00
C SER A 113 0.79 -17.97 14.63
N GLY A 114 0.21 -16.89 14.12
CA GLY A 114 -0.50 -16.93 12.84
C GLY A 114 -1.25 -15.66 12.49
N LEU A 115 -2.04 -15.77 11.43
CA LEU A 115 -3.14 -14.86 11.11
C LEU A 115 -4.48 -15.58 11.33
N THR A 116 -5.48 -14.84 11.78
CA THR A 116 -6.87 -15.29 11.82
C THR A 116 -7.47 -15.32 10.40
N MET A 117 -8.70 -15.81 10.28
CA MET A 117 -9.43 -15.77 9.00
C MET A 117 -9.83 -14.36 8.58
N GLN A 118 -9.79 -13.39 9.48
CA GLN A 118 -10.12 -12.00 9.23
C GLN A 118 -8.86 -11.14 9.05
N GLY A 119 -7.67 -11.74 9.20
CA GLY A 119 -6.38 -11.11 8.92
C GLY A 119 -5.71 -10.46 10.14
N GLU A 120 -6.27 -10.61 11.35
CA GLU A 120 -5.60 -10.18 12.58
C GLU A 120 -4.43 -11.09 12.94
N ILE A 121 -3.48 -10.56 13.72
CA ILE A 121 -2.38 -11.35 14.24
C ILE A 121 -2.87 -12.18 15.43
N ALA A 122 -2.67 -13.50 15.37
CA ALA A 122 -2.87 -14.39 16.50
C ALA A 122 -1.59 -14.49 17.33
N VAL A 123 -1.69 -14.25 18.64
CA VAL A 123 -0.57 -14.33 19.58
C VAL A 123 -0.84 -15.36 20.67
N ILE A 124 0.18 -16.10 21.08
CA ILE A 124 0.13 -17.03 22.21
C ILE A 124 0.74 -16.36 23.43
N GLN A 125 -0.05 -16.21 24.49
CA GLN A 125 0.36 -15.70 25.80
C GLN A 125 -0.18 -16.63 26.88
N ARG A 126 0.70 -17.15 27.75
CA ARG A 126 0.35 -18.09 28.84
C ARG A 126 -0.51 -19.29 28.40
N GLY A 127 -0.26 -19.79 27.18
CA GLY A 127 -1.00 -20.91 26.59
C GLY A 127 -2.37 -20.56 26.02
N GLN A 128 -2.77 -19.28 26.03
CA GLN A 128 -3.99 -18.78 25.40
C GLN A 128 -3.66 -18.11 24.07
N VAL A 129 -4.50 -18.34 23.06
CA VAL A 129 -4.43 -17.63 21.78
C VAL A 129 -5.31 -16.39 21.88
N THR A 130 -4.78 -15.24 21.51
CA THR A 130 -5.51 -13.96 21.47
C THR A 130 -5.35 -13.33 20.10
N GLU A 131 -6.44 -12.79 19.58
CA GLU A 131 -6.49 -12.05 18.33
C GLU A 131 -6.14 -10.59 18.61
N VAL A 132 -5.20 -10.03 17.86
CA VAL A 132 -4.74 -8.64 18.02
C VAL A 132 -5.20 -7.82 16.83
N CYS A 133 -6.29 -7.08 17.03
CA CYS A 133 -6.85 -6.18 16.01
C CYS A 133 -6.10 -4.85 15.91
N ASP A 134 -5.40 -4.44 16.97
CA ASP A 134 -4.65 -3.19 17.04
C ASP A 134 -3.16 -3.47 17.24
N LEU A 135 -2.38 -3.30 16.16
CA LEU A 135 -0.94 -3.59 16.15
C LEU A 135 -0.12 -2.60 16.97
N ASP A 136 -0.64 -1.40 17.28
CA ASP A 136 0.04 -0.41 18.12
C ASP A 136 0.11 -0.88 19.58
N THR A 137 -0.70 -1.86 19.96
CA THR A 137 -0.65 -2.50 21.28
C THR A 137 0.49 -3.52 21.42
N ILE A 138 1.21 -3.80 20.33
CA ILE A 138 2.35 -4.70 20.29
C ILE A 138 3.65 -3.90 20.31
N ASP A 139 4.49 -4.12 21.31
CA ASP A 139 5.87 -3.66 21.32
C ASP A 139 6.76 -4.71 20.62
N TRP A 140 7.10 -4.39 19.36
CA TRP A 140 7.92 -5.20 18.48
C TRP A 140 9.40 -5.07 18.84
N LYS A 141 9.91 -6.03 19.60
CA LYS A 141 11.36 -6.15 19.84
C LYS A 141 12.03 -6.71 18.60
N ASN A 142 12.52 -5.79 17.77
CA ASN A 142 13.30 -6.14 16.57
C ASN A 142 14.56 -6.93 16.99
N PRO A 143 14.94 -8.03 16.30
CA PRO A 143 16.26 -8.62 16.46
C PRO A 143 17.38 -7.72 15.95
#